data_AF-A0A445DM11-F1
#
_entry.id   AF-A0A445DM11-F1
#
_cell.length_a   1.000
_cell.length_b   1.000
_cell.length_c   1.000
_cell.angle_alpha   90.00
_cell.angle_beta   90.00
_cell.angle_gamma   90.00
#
_symmetry.space_group_name_H-M   'P 1'
#
loop_
_entity.id
_entity.type
_entity.pdbx_description
1 polymer ?
#
loop_
_entity_poly.entity_id
_entity_poly.type
_entity_poly.pdbx_seq_one_letter_code
_entity_poly.pdbx_strand_id
1 'polypeptide(L)'
;MASPMGSSSTAGGATDGTDDEGQNRPQNSRRYNRSTQHRFATDPKWSLATVIASPEGRKNVMEFSERMVKLFCGSLDMSGNMELQYGKNNNGVRVGIRRSIEAGVPKGLIVTASISLWLPLLPQALFNFFKDPSTRQQWDVLCHGNPVTQIQRISNGTFSDNFTTILRPYIPTENNTLLLQECCTDFLGSVVVYAPVDVGTITAAINGEDTTTMPILPSGFTICGDGSPPRGAFFGCALPESRHYGGSILTVTVQVLVSNQNAVGQFNMNTVDAVNGLAATTVKKIKAAFKYTKL
;
A
#
# COMPACT_ATOMS: atom_id res chain seq x y z
N MET A 1 56.86 -35.15 -32.05
CA MET A 1 57.91 -34.19 -31.68
C MET A 1 58.00 -34.16 -30.15
N ALA A 2 59.16 -34.58 -29.65
CA ALA A 2 59.79 -34.30 -28.36
C ALA A 2 58.98 -34.43 -27.04
N SER A 3 59.18 -35.57 -26.37
CA SER A 3 59.53 -35.63 -24.94
C SER A 3 60.94 -35.03 -24.71
N PRO A 4 61.49 -34.85 -23.48
CA PRO A 4 61.91 -35.96 -22.58
C PRO A 4 61.70 -35.69 -21.06
N MET A 5 61.40 -36.72 -20.26
CA MET A 5 62.28 -37.46 -19.29
C MET A 5 62.66 -36.67 -18.02
N GLY A 6 62.74 -37.25 -16.82
CA GLY A 6 62.74 -38.66 -16.41
C GLY A 6 62.39 -38.75 -14.91
N SER A 7 61.88 -39.89 -14.45
CA SER A 7 62.63 -40.98 -13.77
C SER A 7 62.69 -40.76 -12.26
N SER A 8 62.44 -41.71 -11.35
CA SER A 8 62.18 -43.16 -11.44
C SER A 8 62.00 -43.72 -10.02
N SER A 9 61.20 -44.80 -9.89
CA SER A 9 61.45 -45.99 -9.03
C SER A 9 61.35 -45.81 -7.48
N THR A 10 60.84 -46.73 -6.64
CA THR A 10 60.73 -48.21 -6.73
C THR A 10 59.75 -48.78 -5.68
N ALA A 11 59.00 -49.81 -6.10
CA ALA A 11 58.55 -51.08 -5.46
C ALA A 11 58.44 -51.36 -3.94
N GLY A 12 57.47 -52.24 -3.63
CA GLY A 12 57.45 -53.22 -2.54
C GLY A 12 56.60 -52.78 -1.33
N GLY A 13 55.64 -53.51 -0.78
CA GLY A 13 55.35 -54.94 -0.72
C GLY A 13 54.19 -55.14 0.28
N ALA A 14 53.49 -56.26 0.22
CA ALA A 14 52.31 -56.59 1.02
C ALA A 14 52.66 -57.38 2.30
N THR A 15 51.88 -57.18 3.38
CA THR A 15 51.50 -58.11 4.49
C THR A 15 50.59 -57.32 5.44
N ASP A 16 49.30 -57.61 5.62
CA ASP A 16 48.69 -58.58 6.56
C ASP A 16 49.23 -58.52 8.00
N GLY A 17 48.35 -58.37 8.99
CA GLY A 17 48.72 -58.30 10.41
C GLY A 17 47.72 -57.55 11.30
N THR A 18 46.96 -58.31 12.05
CA THR A 18 45.92 -58.02 13.03
C THR A 18 46.41 -57.43 14.38
N ASP A 19 45.44 -56.85 15.10
CA ASP A 19 45.31 -56.70 16.57
C ASP A 19 46.28 -55.78 17.36
N ASP A 20 45.70 -54.83 18.10
CA ASP A 20 45.47 -54.95 19.55
C ASP A 20 45.58 -53.61 20.34
N GLU A 21 44.82 -53.57 21.42
CA GLU A 21 44.50 -52.48 22.33
C GLU A 21 45.70 -51.78 23.00
N GLY A 22 45.51 -50.52 23.42
CA GLY A 22 46.48 -49.85 24.30
C GLY A 22 46.12 -48.41 24.69
N GLN A 23 45.46 -48.27 25.83
CA GLN A 23 45.11 -47.03 26.54
C GLN A 23 46.29 -46.04 26.73
N ASN A 24 46.05 -44.72 26.60
CA ASN A 24 46.18 -43.78 27.73
C ASN A 24 45.84 -42.30 27.39
N ARG A 25 45.26 -41.64 28.41
CA ARG A 25 44.92 -40.21 28.61
C ARG A 25 45.78 -39.14 27.90
N PRO A 26 45.22 -37.91 27.78
CA PRO A 26 45.69 -36.88 28.72
C PRO A 26 44.60 -36.05 29.40
N GLN A 27 45.02 -35.50 30.54
CA GLN A 27 44.35 -34.61 31.46
C GLN A 27 44.19 -33.16 30.92
N ASN A 28 43.00 -32.61 31.14
CA ASN A 28 42.71 -31.34 31.82
C ASN A 28 42.96 -29.98 31.14
N SER A 29 41.96 -29.11 31.37
CA SER A 29 41.94 -27.65 31.37
C SER A 29 41.75 -26.90 30.05
N ARG A 30 40.53 -26.38 29.86
CA ARG A 30 40.25 -24.93 29.84
C ARG A 30 38.73 -24.68 29.85
N ARG A 31 38.27 -23.95 30.87
CA ARG A 31 36.95 -23.33 30.96
C ARG A 31 36.69 -22.47 29.72
N TYR A 32 35.50 -22.56 29.13
CA TYR A 32 34.71 -21.40 28.73
C TYR A 32 33.21 -21.77 28.72
N ASN A 33 32.48 -21.22 29.68
CA ASN A 33 31.02 -21.09 29.62
C ASN A 33 30.67 -20.15 28.46
N ARG A 34 29.77 -20.57 27.55
CA ARG A 34 28.85 -19.62 26.91
C ARG A 34 27.59 -20.34 26.43
N SER A 35 26.60 -20.30 27.31
CA SER A 35 25.17 -20.33 27.01
C SER A 35 24.87 -19.49 25.76
N THR A 36 24.54 -20.15 24.65
CA THR A 36 23.95 -19.50 23.48
C THR A 36 22.44 -19.65 23.62
N GLN A 37 21.83 -18.67 24.30
CA GLN A 37 20.41 -18.39 24.11
C GLN A 37 20.21 -18.06 22.62
N HIS A 38 19.66 -19.01 21.88
CA HIS A 38 18.97 -18.69 20.64
C HIS A 38 17.76 -17.85 21.00
N ARG A 39 17.92 -16.52 20.94
CA ARG A 39 16.80 -15.59 20.93
C ARG A 39 15.96 -15.92 19.69
N PHE A 40 14.77 -16.45 19.91
CA PHE A 40 13.72 -16.44 18.91
C PHE A 40 13.51 -14.98 18.49
N ALA A 41 13.94 -14.62 17.29
CA ALA A 41 13.47 -13.41 16.66
C ALA A 41 11.98 -13.62 16.38
N THR A 42 11.13 -13.06 17.23
CA THR A 42 9.69 -13.07 17.04
C THR A 42 9.36 -12.35 15.74
N ASP A 43 8.65 -13.02 14.84
CA ASP A 43 8.10 -12.39 13.64
C ASP A 43 7.36 -11.09 14.01
N PRO A 44 7.66 -9.94 13.39
CA PRO A 44 6.99 -8.65 13.67
C PRO A 44 5.49 -8.67 13.34
N LYS A 45 5.02 -9.74 12.67
CA LYS A 45 3.62 -9.98 12.37
C LYS A 45 2.78 -10.17 13.64
N TRP A 46 3.31 -10.85 14.66
CA TRP A 46 2.57 -11.12 15.89
C TRP A 46 2.62 -9.93 16.85
N SER A 47 3.71 -9.15 16.87
CA SER A 47 3.80 -7.99 17.76
C SER A 47 2.85 -6.87 17.33
N LEU A 48 2.81 -6.51 16.04
CA LEU A 48 1.97 -5.41 15.57
C LEU A 48 0.48 -5.70 15.77
N ALA A 49 0.01 -6.87 15.31
CA ALA A 49 -1.40 -7.25 15.44
C ALA A 49 -1.85 -7.34 16.92
N THR A 50 -0.99 -7.86 17.80
CA THR A 50 -1.28 -7.94 19.25
C THR A 50 -1.36 -6.55 19.88
N VAL A 51 -0.46 -5.63 19.54
CA VAL A 51 -0.46 -4.27 20.10
C VAL A 51 -1.62 -3.45 19.54
N ILE A 52 -1.99 -3.62 18.27
CA ILE A 52 -3.19 -2.98 17.70
C ILE A 52 -4.48 -3.51 18.35
N ALA A 53 -4.50 -4.74 18.89
CA ALA A 53 -5.72 -5.28 19.51
C ALA A 53 -6.14 -4.55 20.80
N SER A 54 -5.27 -3.74 21.40
CA SER A 54 -5.65 -2.91 22.56
C SER A 54 -6.70 -1.85 22.16
N PRO A 55 -7.66 -1.49 23.04
CA PRO A 55 -8.58 -0.39 22.80
C PRO A 55 -7.86 0.93 22.46
N GLU A 56 -6.76 1.22 23.15
CA GLU A 56 -5.96 2.43 22.97
C GLU A 56 -5.24 2.43 21.62
N GLY A 57 -4.60 1.31 21.25
CA GLY A 57 -3.94 1.16 19.95
C GLY A 57 -4.91 1.31 18.79
N ARG A 58 -6.12 0.75 18.89
CA ARG A 58 -7.19 0.95 17.91
C ARG A 58 -7.58 2.41 17.79
N LYS A 59 -7.78 3.08 18.93
CA LYS A 59 -8.14 4.51 18.97
C LYS A 59 -7.09 5.36 18.27
N ASN A 60 -5.81 5.17 18.58
CA ASN A 60 -4.74 5.97 18.02
C ASN A 60 -4.59 5.75 16.50
N VAL A 61 -4.76 4.51 16.03
CA VAL A 61 -4.76 4.20 14.59
C VAL A 61 -5.94 4.84 13.86
N MET A 62 -7.13 4.87 14.49
CA MET A 62 -8.29 5.58 13.93
C MET A 62 -8.05 7.09 13.87
N GLU A 63 -7.48 7.71 14.90
CA GLU A 63 -7.14 9.14 14.86
C GLU A 63 -6.12 9.45 13.75
N PHE A 64 -5.16 8.55 13.52
CA PHE A 64 -4.19 8.69 12.43
C PHE A 64 -4.85 8.56 11.05
N SER A 65 -5.79 7.63 10.87
CA SER A 65 -6.52 7.46 9.61
C SER A 65 -7.53 8.58 9.36
N GLU A 66 -8.17 9.13 10.38
CA GLU A 66 -9.00 10.33 10.26
C GLU A 66 -8.18 11.52 9.75
N ARG A 67 -6.95 11.69 10.24
CA ARG A 67 -6.03 12.72 9.75
C ARG A 67 -5.68 12.49 8.28
N MET A 68 -5.43 11.25 7.88
CA MET A 68 -5.21 10.86 6.49
C MET A 68 -6.40 11.28 5.59
N VAL A 69 -7.64 11.05 6.03
CA VAL A 69 -8.84 11.47 5.29
C VAL A 69 -8.95 13.00 5.20
N LYS A 70 -8.69 13.73 6.29
CA LYS A 70 -8.70 15.20 6.29
C LYS A 70 -7.70 15.77 5.28
N LEU A 71 -6.48 15.23 5.22
CA LEU A 71 -5.46 15.61 4.25
C LEU A 71 -5.90 15.31 2.81
N PHE A 72 -6.54 14.16 2.59
CA PHE A 72 -7.07 13.79 1.28
C PHE A 72 -8.16 14.76 0.82
N CYS A 73 -9.16 15.03 1.66
CA CYS A 73 -10.24 15.97 1.33
C CYS A 73 -9.70 17.38 1.06
N GLY A 74 -8.74 17.85 1.86
CA GLY A 74 -8.06 19.13 1.63
C GLY A 74 -7.28 19.16 0.30
N SER A 75 -6.80 18.02 -0.18
CA SER A 75 -6.12 17.94 -1.48
C SER A 75 -7.07 17.96 -2.68
N LEU A 76 -8.35 17.62 -2.50
CA LEU A 76 -9.35 17.69 -3.58
C LEU A 76 -9.75 19.14 -3.90
N ASP A 77 -9.66 20.02 -2.91
CA ASP A 77 -9.89 21.47 -3.05
C ASP A 77 -8.68 22.14 -3.71
N MET A 78 -8.34 21.72 -4.92
CA MET A 78 -7.18 22.17 -5.74
C MET A 78 -7.14 23.70 -6.00
N SER A 79 -7.97 24.51 -5.35
CA SER A 79 -8.21 25.93 -5.61
C SER A 79 -7.22 26.90 -4.95
N GLY A 80 -6.46 26.50 -3.91
CA GLY A 80 -5.61 27.44 -3.15
C GLY A 80 -4.17 27.04 -2.84
N ASN A 81 -3.85 25.74 -2.83
CA ASN A 81 -2.59 25.23 -2.24
C ASN A 81 -1.58 24.67 -3.27
N MET A 82 -1.74 25.00 -4.55
CA MET A 82 -0.89 24.49 -5.63
C MET A 82 0.01 25.59 -6.20
N GLU A 83 1.31 25.28 -6.30
CA GLU A 83 2.33 26.15 -6.89
C GLU A 83 2.21 26.15 -8.42
N LEU A 84 1.85 25.01 -9.03
CA LEU A 84 1.61 24.88 -10.47
C LEU A 84 0.38 24.01 -10.73
N GLN A 85 -0.48 24.43 -11.64
CA GLN A 85 -1.62 23.66 -12.12
C GLN A 85 -1.51 23.45 -13.63
N TYR A 86 -1.50 22.18 -14.04
CA TYR A 86 -1.63 21.79 -15.43
C TYR A 86 -3.09 21.44 -15.69
N GLY A 87 -3.70 22.19 -16.62
CA GLY A 87 -5.10 22.04 -16.99
C GLY A 87 -5.45 20.62 -17.44
N LYS A 88 -6.76 20.36 -17.54
CA LYS A 88 -7.31 19.07 -17.98
C LYS A 88 -6.66 18.66 -19.31
N ASN A 89 -5.78 17.66 -19.27
CA ASN A 89 -5.17 17.14 -20.48
C ASN A 89 -6.21 16.36 -21.32
N ASN A 90 -5.81 15.91 -22.52
CA ASN A 90 -6.70 15.15 -23.42
C ASN A 90 -7.36 13.91 -22.77
N ASN A 91 -6.78 13.39 -21.68
CA ASN A 91 -7.28 12.22 -20.96
C ASN A 91 -8.23 12.59 -19.82
N GLY A 92 -8.50 13.87 -19.59
CA GLY A 92 -9.39 14.35 -18.55
C GLY A 92 -8.75 14.45 -17.16
N VAL A 93 -7.43 14.28 -17.05
CA VAL A 93 -6.68 14.33 -15.79
C VAL A 93 -6.30 15.78 -15.50
N ARG A 94 -6.55 16.22 -14.27
CA ARG A 94 -6.03 17.47 -13.70
C ARG A 94 -4.79 17.15 -12.89
N VAL A 95 -3.68 17.84 -13.15
CA VAL A 95 -2.44 17.64 -12.40
C VAL A 95 -2.05 18.94 -11.74
N GLY A 96 -1.63 18.88 -10.48
CA GLY A 96 -1.01 20.02 -9.85
C GLY A 96 0.10 19.64 -8.90
N ILE A 97 0.99 20.59 -8.67
CA ILE A 97 2.19 20.43 -7.87
C ILE A 97 2.14 21.40 -6.71
N ARG A 98 2.54 20.91 -5.55
CA ARG A 98 2.76 21.72 -4.37
C ARG A 98 4.05 21.32 -3.68
N ARG A 99 4.78 22.30 -3.17
CA ARG A 99 5.87 22.07 -2.23
C ARG A 99 5.29 21.89 -0.82
N SER A 100 5.61 20.77 -0.17
CA SER A 100 5.24 20.54 1.22
C SER A 100 6.44 20.78 2.14
N ILE A 101 6.24 21.69 3.09
CA ILE A 101 7.10 21.93 4.24
C ILE A 101 6.35 21.72 5.57
N GLU A 102 5.08 21.32 5.49
CA GLU A 102 4.16 21.16 6.61
C GLU A 102 4.51 19.94 7.47
N ALA A 103 4.26 20.03 8.77
CA ALA A 103 4.43 18.89 9.67
C ALA A 103 3.43 17.78 9.33
N GLY A 104 3.89 16.52 9.38
CA GLY A 104 3.06 15.36 9.11
C GLY A 104 2.67 15.13 7.66
N VAL A 105 3.21 15.91 6.72
CA VAL A 105 3.21 15.58 5.29
C VAL A 105 4.66 15.33 4.87
N PRO A 106 4.96 14.37 3.99
CA PRO A 106 6.32 14.16 3.54
C PRO A 106 6.92 15.43 2.90
N LYS A 107 8.11 15.83 3.38
CA LYS A 107 8.79 17.04 2.91
C LYS A 107 9.30 16.86 1.48
N GLY A 108 8.92 17.75 0.58
CA GLY A 108 9.37 17.72 -0.81
C GLY A 108 8.32 18.26 -1.78
N LEU A 109 8.49 17.90 -3.06
CA LEU A 109 7.51 18.21 -4.10
C LEU A 109 6.46 17.11 -4.16
N ILE A 110 5.19 17.48 -4.05
CA ILE A 110 4.06 16.56 -4.15
C ILE A 110 3.34 16.85 -5.45
N VAL A 111 3.22 15.83 -6.29
CA VAL A 111 2.41 15.87 -7.51
C VAL A 111 1.10 15.16 -7.23
N THR A 112 -0.01 15.87 -7.44
CA THR A 112 -1.37 15.34 -7.30
C THR A 112 -2.02 15.26 -8.67
N ALA A 113 -2.48 14.08 -9.06
CA ALA A 113 -3.27 13.88 -10.27
C ALA A 113 -4.68 13.42 -9.89
N SER A 114 -5.69 14.09 -10.43
CA SER A 114 -7.10 13.77 -10.19
C SER A 114 -7.88 13.63 -11.49
N ILE A 115 -8.71 12.60 -11.57
CA ILE A 115 -9.58 12.33 -12.73
C ILE A 115 -10.95 11.87 -12.24
N SER A 116 -12.00 12.46 -12.80
CA SER A 116 -13.39 12.04 -12.54
C SER A 116 -13.96 11.35 -13.78
N LEU A 117 -14.65 10.24 -13.55
CA LEU A 117 -15.30 9.45 -14.57
C LEU A 117 -16.70 9.05 -14.13
N TRP A 118 -17.65 9.11 -15.08
CA TRP A 118 -18.96 8.49 -14.89
C TRP A 118 -18.88 7.01 -15.28
N LEU A 119 -19.46 6.15 -14.45
CA LEU A 119 -19.54 4.71 -14.66
C LEU A 119 -20.99 4.25 -14.53
N PRO A 120 -21.50 3.37 -15.42
CA PRO A 120 -22.83 2.78 -15.32
C PRO A 120 -22.86 1.67 -14.26
N LEU A 121 -22.40 1.97 -13.06
CA LEU A 121 -22.28 1.08 -11.91
C LEU A 121 -22.88 1.78 -10.69
N LEU A 122 -23.46 1.01 -9.77
CA LEU A 122 -23.97 1.55 -8.51
C LEU A 122 -22.80 1.98 -7.58
N PRO A 123 -22.96 3.04 -6.77
CA PRO A 123 -21.91 3.51 -5.87
C PRO A 123 -21.40 2.40 -4.93
N GLN A 124 -22.32 1.59 -4.40
CA GLN A 124 -21.99 0.46 -3.53
C GLN A 124 -21.13 -0.60 -4.23
N ALA A 125 -21.32 -0.84 -5.52
CA ALA A 125 -20.52 -1.81 -6.27
C ALA A 125 -19.07 -1.34 -6.39
N LEU A 126 -18.87 -0.05 -6.65
CA LEU A 126 -17.54 0.57 -6.66
C LEU A 126 -16.92 0.56 -5.26
N PHE A 127 -17.68 0.93 -4.23
CA PHE A 127 -17.20 0.95 -2.85
C PHE A 127 -16.76 -0.45 -2.39
N ASN A 128 -17.59 -1.46 -2.62
CA ASN A 128 -17.26 -2.86 -2.32
C ASN A 128 -16.01 -3.33 -3.07
N PHE A 129 -15.86 -2.92 -4.34
CA PHE A 129 -14.68 -3.24 -5.12
C PHE A 129 -13.41 -2.62 -4.54
N PHE A 130 -13.39 -1.32 -4.21
CA PHE A 130 -12.17 -0.67 -3.71
C PHE A 130 -11.81 -1.04 -2.27
N LYS A 131 -12.81 -1.37 -1.45
CA LYS A 131 -12.61 -1.69 -0.03
C LYS A 131 -12.08 -3.11 0.19
N ASP A 132 -12.27 -4.02 -0.78
CA ASP A 132 -11.82 -5.41 -0.71
C ASP A 132 -10.31 -5.55 -1.04
N PRO A 133 -9.48 -6.05 -0.12
CA PRO A 133 -8.06 -6.30 -0.39
C PRO A 133 -7.81 -7.28 -1.54
N SER A 134 -8.73 -8.20 -1.83
CA SER A 134 -8.57 -9.24 -2.86
C SER A 134 -8.59 -8.68 -4.29
N THR A 135 -9.29 -7.57 -4.49
CA THR A 135 -9.41 -6.90 -5.80
C THR A 135 -8.29 -5.90 -6.04
N ARG A 136 -7.53 -5.52 -5.00
CA ARG A 136 -6.51 -4.46 -5.02
C ARG A 136 -5.55 -4.58 -6.19
N GLN A 137 -5.01 -5.79 -6.42
CA GLN A 137 -4.07 -6.08 -7.50
C GLN A 137 -4.60 -5.74 -8.91
N GLN A 138 -5.93 -5.70 -9.08
CA GLN A 138 -6.57 -5.42 -10.35
C GLN A 138 -6.50 -3.95 -10.72
N TRP A 139 -6.43 -3.04 -9.75
CA TRP A 139 -6.51 -1.59 -9.99
C TRP A 139 -5.31 -0.80 -9.47
N ASP A 140 -4.67 -1.24 -8.39
CA ASP A 140 -3.59 -0.50 -7.76
C ASP A 140 -2.28 -0.71 -8.53
N VAL A 141 -1.87 0.32 -9.27
CA VAL A 141 -0.61 0.31 -10.02
C VAL A 141 0.59 0.25 -9.08
N LEU A 142 0.49 0.82 -7.87
CA LEU A 142 1.58 0.87 -6.89
C LEU A 142 1.84 -0.49 -6.23
N CYS A 143 0.86 -1.38 -6.24
CA CYS A 143 1.04 -2.76 -5.77
C CYS A 143 1.79 -3.64 -6.79
N HIS A 144 2.10 -3.15 -7.99
CA HIS A 144 2.79 -3.91 -9.07
C HIS A 144 2.11 -5.26 -9.41
N GLY A 145 0.79 -5.36 -9.21
CA GLY A 145 0.04 -6.60 -9.43
C GLY A 145 0.22 -7.65 -8.33
N ASN A 146 0.91 -7.32 -7.23
CA ASN A 146 1.05 -8.23 -6.11
C ASN A 146 -0.22 -8.28 -5.26
N PRO A 147 -0.54 -9.46 -4.67
CA PRO A 147 -1.63 -9.58 -3.73
C PRO A 147 -1.34 -8.79 -2.46
N VAL A 148 -2.42 -8.40 -1.79
CA VAL A 148 -2.36 -7.64 -0.53
C VAL A 148 -3.03 -8.46 0.57
N THR A 149 -2.38 -8.53 1.73
CA THR A 149 -2.90 -9.25 2.89
C THR A 149 -3.40 -8.27 3.94
N GLN A 150 -4.57 -8.54 4.52
CA GLN A 150 -5.08 -7.77 5.65
C GLN A 150 -4.37 -8.23 6.93
N ILE A 151 -3.71 -7.31 7.63
CA ILE A 151 -3.12 -7.57 8.95
C ILE A 151 -4.19 -7.37 10.03
N GLN A 152 -4.88 -6.24 9.96
CA GLN A 152 -5.87 -5.84 10.96
C GLN A 152 -6.99 -5.04 10.32
N ARG A 153 -8.19 -5.18 10.88
CA ARG A 153 -9.37 -4.37 10.58
C ARG A 153 -9.91 -3.82 11.88
N ILE A 154 -10.24 -2.53 11.88
CA ILE A 154 -10.82 -1.79 13.01
C ILE A 154 -12.12 -1.20 12.48
N SER A 155 -13.26 -1.64 13.00
CA SER A 155 -14.54 -1.08 12.61
C SER A 155 -14.68 0.34 13.15
N ASN A 156 -15.13 1.27 12.32
CA ASN A 156 -15.31 2.68 12.66
C ASN A 156 -16.81 3.02 12.75
N GLY A 157 -17.29 3.36 13.95
CA GLY A 157 -18.62 3.95 14.15
C GLY A 157 -19.83 3.05 13.85
N THR A 158 -20.92 3.68 13.40
CA THR A 158 -22.29 3.16 13.34
C THR A 158 -22.61 2.35 12.09
N PHE A 159 -21.97 2.64 10.96
CA PHE A 159 -22.15 1.88 9.72
C PHE A 159 -21.15 0.72 9.70
N SER A 160 -21.65 -0.51 9.58
CA SER A 160 -20.82 -1.74 9.54
C SER A 160 -19.77 -1.76 8.41
N ASP A 161 -19.98 -0.91 7.41
CA ASP A 161 -19.15 -0.75 6.23
C ASP A 161 -18.03 0.28 6.39
N ASN A 162 -18.00 1.01 7.51
CA ASN A 162 -16.93 1.96 7.82
C ASN A 162 -15.85 1.29 8.66
N PHE A 163 -14.61 1.37 8.21
CA PHE A 163 -13.49 0.71 8.87
C PHE A 163 -12.14 1.26 8.45
N THR A 164 -11.19 1.12 9.36
CA THR A 164 -9.76 1.27 9.12
C THR A 164 -9.15 -0.10 8.92
N THR A 165 -8.29 -0.26 7.91
CA THR A 165 -7.54 -1.49 7.64
C THR A 165 -6.06 -1.20 7.52
N ILE A 166 -5.27 -2.11 8.07
CA ILE A 166 -3.82 -2.15 7.85
C ILE A 166 -3.55 -3.32 6.93
N LEU A 167 -3.00 -3.01 5.77
CA LEU A 167 -2.76 -3.96 4.71
C LEU A 167 -1.25 -4.09 4.45
N ARG A 168 -0.82 -5.27 4.02
CA ARG A 168 0.56 -5.54 3.61
C ARG A 168 0.59 -6.04 2.17
N PRO A 169 1.11 -5.22 1.24
CA PRO A 169 1.46 -5.68 -0.10
C PRO A 169 2.54 -6.75 -0.03
N TYR A 170 2.42 -7.80 -0.85
CA TYR A 170 3.48 -8.78 -1.02
C TYR A 170 4.49 -8.29 -2.06
N ILE A 171 5.42 -7.42 -1.68
CA ILE A 171 6.49 -6.96 -2.56
C ILE A 171 7.78 -7.69 -2.15
N PRO A 172 8.32 -8.62 -2.95
CA PRO A 172 9.46 -9.46 -2.56
C PRO A 172 10.70 -8.69 -2.09
N THR A 173 10.87 -7.46 -2.55
CA THR A 173 12.00 -6.57 -2.24
C THR A 173 11.73 -5.58 -1.11
N GLU A 174 10.47 -5.44 -0.66
CA GLU A 174 10.06 -4.39 0.28
C GLU A 174 9.12 -4.94 1.36
N ASN A 175 9.68 -5.22 2.54
CA ASN A 175 8.90 -5.71 3.68
C ASN A 175 8.54 -4.64 4.72
N ASN A 176 9.01 -3.40 4.53
CA ASN A 176 8.91 -2.34 5.55
C ASN A 176 7.78 -1.33 5.30
N THR A 177 7.00 -1.52 4.24
CA THR A 177 5.91 -0.62 3.86
C THR A 177 4.57 -1.31 4.08
N LEU A 178 3.70 -0.67 4.84
CA LEU A 178 2.31 -1.04 5.04
C LEU A 178 1.40 -0.05 4.32
N LEU A 179 0.15 -0.42 4.13
CA LEU A 179 -0.89 0.48 3.64
C LEU A 179 -1.92 0.69 4.74
N LEU A 180 -2.07 1.93 5.18
CA LEU A 180 -3.21 2.34 5.99
C LEU A 180 -4.34 2.69 5.04
N GLN A 181 -5.52 2.10 5.24
CA GLN A 181 -6.70 2.36 4.40
C GLN A 181 -7.91 2.65 5.28
N GLU A 182 -8.58 3.77 5.03
CA GLU A 182 -9.84 4.18 5.63
C GLU A 182 -10.95 4.04 4.59
N CYS A 183 -12.02 3.34 4.94
CA CYS A 183 -13.24 3.23 4.13
C CYS A 183 -14.38 3.88 4.89
N CYS A 184 -15.00 4.88 4.28
CA CYS A 184 -16.14 5.60 4.84
C CYS A 184 -17.27 5.64 3.81
N THR A 185 -18.49 5.40 4.25
CA THR A 185 -19.70 5.60 3.46
C THR A 185 -20.77 6.25 4.30
N ASP A 186 -21.53 7.13 3.66
CA ASP A 186 -22.71 7.78 4.22
C ASP A 186 -23.77 7.99 3.11
N PHE A 187 -24.76 8.86 3.37
CA PHE A 187 -25.82 9.17 2.42
C PHE A 187 -25.40 10.11 1.29
N LEU A 188 -24.27 10.82 1.42
CA LEU A 188 -23.72 11.74 0.42
C LEU A 188 -22.79 11.00 -0.56
N GLY A 189 -22.14 9.94 -0.10
CA GLY A 189 -21.32 9.08 -0.93
C GLY A 189 -20.39 8.19 -0.13
N SER A 190 -19.38 7.68 -0.82
CA SER A 190 -18.36 6.84 -0.23
C SER A 190 -16.97 7.35 -0.57
N VAL A 191 -16.04 7.16 0.36
CA VAL A 191 -14.64 7.50 0.21
C VAL A 191 -13.80 6.30 0.62
N VAL A 192 -12.80 5.98 -0.21
CA VAL A 192 -11.76 5.00 0.12
C VAL A 192 -10.43 5.71 0.01
N VAL A 193 -9.81 6.01 1.15
CA VAL A 193 -8.52 6.70 1.25
C VAL A 193 -7.47 5.71 1.72
N TYR A 194 -6.28 5.75 1.13
CA TYR A 194 -5.16 4.94 1.56
C TYR A 194 -3.84 5.70 1.44
N ALA A 195 -2.85 5.30 2.24
CA ALA A 195 -1.49 5.80 2.15
C ALA A 195 -0.47 4.71 2.46
N PRO A 196 0.69 4.70 1.78
CA PRO A 196 1.84 3.94 2.25
C PRO A 196 2.36 4.54 3.56
N VAL A 197 2.63 3.68 4.54
CA VAL A 197 3.15 4.04 5.86
C VAL A 197 4.22 3.02 6.23
N ASP A 198 5.35 3.47 6.76
CA ASP A 198 6.38 2.56 7.23
C ASP A 198 5.98 1.88 8.56
N VAL A 199 6.57 0.71 8.83
CA VAL A 199 6.28 -0.06 10.06
C VAL A 199 6.60 0.75 11.32
N GLY A 200 7.62 1.62 11.30
CA GLY A 200 7.99 2.45 12.44
C GLY A 200 6.92 3.49 12.76
N THR A 201 6.48 4.25 11.77
CA THR A 201 5.44 5.27 11.87
C THR A 201 4.12 4.68 12.36
N ILE A 202 3.70 3.52 11.84
CA ILE A 202 2.45 2.92 12.35
C ILE A 202 2.61 2.41 13.78
N THR A 203 3.77 1.88 14.14
CA THR A 203 4.06 1.40 15.51
C THR A 203 4.06 2.57 16.49
N ALA A 204 4.67 3.70 16.11
CA ALA A 204 4.64 4.95 16.86
C ALA A 204 3.21 5.45 17.05
N ALA A 205 2.40 5.46 15.98
CA ALA A 205 0.98 5.83 16.05
C ALA A 205 0.21 4.93 17.03
N ILE A 206 0.39 3.61 16.94
CA ILE A 206 -0.24 2.66 17.85
C ILE A 206 0.13 2.94 19.32
N ASN A 207 1.39 3.28 19.58
CA ASN A 207 1.89 3.59 20.93
C ASN A 207 1.44 4.96 21.47
N GLY A 208 0.68 5.75 20.70
CA GLY A 208 0.14 7.03 21.13
C GLY A 208 1.10 8.20 20.95
N GLU A 209 2.12 8.06 20.09
CA GLU A 209 2.92 9.21 19.66
C GLU A 209 2.09 10.20 18.83
N ASP A 210 2.53 11.45 18.76
CA ASP A 210 1.80 12.53 18.09
C ASP A 210 1.72 12.33 16.57
N THR A 211 0.55 11.87 16.11
CA THR A 211 0.25 11.59 14.71
C THR A 211 0.27 12.83 13.82
N THR A 212 0.18 14.05 14.38
CA THR A 212 0.20 15.29 13.60
C THR A 212 1.56 15.56 12.96
N THR A 213 2.62 14.96 13.49
CA THR A 213 3.99 15.11 12.99
C THR A 213 4.42 13.97 12.04
N MET A 214 3.69 12.85 12.07
CA MET A 214 4.01 11.64 11.31
C MET A 214 3.73 11.80 9.81
N PRO A 215 4.70 11.64 8.91
CA PRO A 215 4.48 11.88 7.48
C PRO A 215 3.49 10.87 6.88
N ILE A 216 2.40 11.37 6.29
CA ILE A 216 1.46 10.56 5.53
C ILE A 216 1.00 11.29 4.26
N LEU A 217 0.95 10.57 3.14
CA LEU A 217 0.54 11.13 1.86
C LEU A 217 -0.61 10.30 1.27
N PRO A 218 -1.86 10.77 1.40
CA PRO A 218 -3.02 10.00 0.99
C PRO A 218 -3.26 10.02 -0.52
N SER A 219 -3.72 8.88 -1.03
CA SER A 219 -4.37 8.73 -2.33
C SER A 219 -5.71 8.05 -2.12
N GLY A 220 -6.61 8.10 -3.10
CA GLY A 220 -7.92 7.51 -2.89
C GLY A 220 -8.96 7.81 -3.94
N PHE A 221 -10.18 7.50 -3.53
CA PHE A 221 -11.36 7.52 -4.36
C PHE A 221 -12.50 8.22 -3.64
N THR A 222 -13.24 9.07 -4.36
CA THR A 222 -14.59 9.48 -3.95
C THR A 222 -15.61 8.91 -4.92
N ILE A 223 -16.74 8.47 -4.38
CA ILE A 223 -17.78 7.77 -5.11
C ILE A 223 -19.11 8.43 -4.73
N CYS A 224 -19.78 9.00 -5.72
CA CYS A 224 -21.09 9.62 -5.54
C CYS A 224 -22.06 9.05 -6.57
N GLY A 225 -23.35 8.98 -6.23
CA GLY A 225 -24.39 8.70 -7.22
C GLY A 225 -24.44 9.82 -8.27
N ASP A 226 -24.89 9.50 -9.47
CA ASP A 226 -25.01 10.50 -10.55
C ASP A 226 -26.20 11.45 -10.41
N GLY A 227 -26.87 11.44 -9.24
CA GLY A 227 -28.04 12.27 -8.96
C GLY A 227 -29.33 11.76 -9.61
N SER A 228 -29.29 10.65 -10.35
CA SER A 228 -30.50 10.04 -10.89
C SER A 228 -31.36 9.50 -9.75
N PRO A 229 -32.67 9.82 -9.71
CA PRO A 229 -33.53 9.36 -8.63
C PRO A 229 -33.60 7.82 -8.62
N PRO A 230 -33.48 7.17 -7.45
CA PRO A 230 -33.70 5.74 -7.35
C PRO A 230 -35.16 5.44 -7.72
N ARG A 231 -35.38 4.60 -8.74
CA ARG A 231 -36.74 4.15 -9.08
C ARG A 231 -37.33 3.41 -7.87
N GLY A 232 -38.38 3.97 -7.28
CA GLY A 232 -39.13 3.36 -6.18
C GLY A 232 -39.71 4.34 -5.16
N ALA A 233 -39.24 5.61 -5.12
CA ALA A 233 -39.72 6.59 -4.15
C ALA A 233 -40.75 7.61 -4.70
N PHE A 234 -41.10 7.54 -5.98
CA PHE A 234 -42.20 8.34 -6.55
C PHE A 234 -43.31 7.42 -7.05
N PHE A 235 -44.49 7.62 -6.47
CA PHE A 235 -45.75 6.98 -6.77
C PHE A 235 -46.01 6.88 -8.30
N GLY A 236 -46.30 5.67 -8.78
CA GLY A 236 -47.41 5.48 -9.72
C GLY A 236 -47.18 5.47 -11.23
N CYS A 237 -45.96 5.58 -11.78
CA CYS A 237 -45.78 5.55 -13.25
C CYS A 237 -44.82 4.44 -13.71
N ALA A 238 -45.40 3.34 -14.20
CA ALA A 238 -44.69 2.30 -14.93
C ALA A 238 -44.20 2.83 -16.28
N LEU A 239 -42.96 3.30 -16.35
CA LEU A 239 -42.26 3.58 -17.60
C LEU A 239 -41.55 2.32 -18.12
N PRO A 240 -41.55 2.10 -19.46
CA PRO A 240 -41.23 0.84 -20.12
C PRO A 240 -39.79 0.39 -19.89
N GLU A 241 -39.55 -0.90 -20.11
CA GLU A 241 -38.36 -1.71 -19.82
C GLU A 241 -37.04 -1.27 -20.51
N SER A 242 -36.62 -0.01 -20.37
CA SER A 242 -35.22 0.35 -20.59
C SER A 242 -34.49 0.36 -19.25
N ARG A 243 -33.56 -0.59 -19.09
CA ARG A 243 -32.72 -0.80 -17.90
C ARG A 243 -31.72 0.35 -17.71
N HIS A 244 -32.18 1.56 -17.41
CA HIS A 244 -31.30 2.64 -16.97
C HIS A 244 -31.07 2.52 -15.46
N TYR A 245 -30.15 1.64 -15.09
CA TYR A 245 -29.56 1.69 -13.75
C TYR A 245 -28.77 3.01 -13.66
N GLY A 246 -29.11 3.86 -12.68
CA GLY A 246 -28.33 5.07 -12.39
C GLY A 246 -26.85 4.73 -12.23
N GLY A 247 -25.98 5.66 -12.63
CA GLY A 247 -24.54 5.51 -12.57
C GLY A 247 -23.91 6.14 -11.33
N SER A 248 -22.59 6.14 -11.33
CA SER A 248 -21.77 6.75 -10.30
C SER A 248 -20.72 7.66 -10.91
N ILE A 249 -20.41 8.74 -10.20
CA ILE A 249 -19.22 9.54 -10.45
C ILE A 249 -18.14 9.02 -9.53
N LEU A 250 -17.08 8.47 -10.13
CA LEU A 250 -15.86 8.08 -9.45
C LEU A 250 -14.81 9.15 -9.68
N THR A 251 -14.26 9.73 -8.61
CA THR A 251 -13.07 10.58 -8.69
C THR A 251 -11.89 9.82 -8.11
N VAL A 252 -10.86 9.63 -8.93
CA VAL A 252 -9.58 9.03 -8.56
C VAL A 252 -8.59 10.16 -8.31
N THR A 253 -7.93 10.15 -7.15
CA THR A 253 -6.85 11.09 -6.84
C THR A 253 -5.62 10.32 -6.37
N VAL A 254 -4.51 10.56 -7.04
CA VAL A 254 -3.21 9.93 -6.76
C VAL A 254 -2.22 11.03 -6.39
N GLN A 255 -1.54 10.85 -5.26
CA GLN A 255 -0.48 11.74 -4.78
C GLN A 255 0.85 11.00 -4.73
N VAL A 256 1.90 11.62 -5.27
CA VAL A 256 3.26 11.06 -5.29
C VAL A 256 4.24 12.10 -4.78
N LEU A 257 5.11 11.69 -3.86
CA LEU A 257 6.26 12.48 -3.42
C LEU A 257 7.41 12.32 -4.42
N VAL A 258 7.94 13.44 -4.90
CA VAL A 258 9.09 13.49 -5.80
C VAL A 258 10.31 13.93 -5.00
N SER A 259 11.21 12.99 -4.76
CA SER A 259 12.45 13.18 -4.00
C SER A 259 13.47 14.00 -4.80
N ASN A 260 13.32 15.32 -4.85
CA ASN A 260 14.43 16.23 -5.13
C ASN A 260 14.22 17.57 -4.41
N GLN A 261 14.82 17.69 -3.22
CA GLN A 261 14.67 18.86 -2.36
C GLN A 261 15.29 20.14 -2.97
N ASN A 262 16.16 20.03 -3.99
CA ASN A 262 17.03 21.11 -4.42
C ASN A 262 16.73 21.73 -5.80
N ALA A 263 15.66 21.34 -6.49
CA ALA A 263 15.40 21.87 -7.84
C ALA A 263 13.95 22.28 -8.06
N VAL A 264 13.55 23.43 -7.49
CA VAL A 264 12.37 24.17 -7.98
C VAL A 264 12.56 24.52 -9.48
N GLY A 265 13.81 24.73 -9.92
CA GLY A 265 14.17 25.15 -11.28
C GLY A 265 14.46 24.05 -12.30
N GLN A 266 14.52 22.77 -11.92
CA GLN A 266 14.59 21.62 -12.85
C GLN A 266 13.39 20.70 -12.62
N PHE A 267 12.21 21.30 -12.60
CA PHE A 267 10.96 20.55 -12.66
C PHE A 267 10.89 19.85 -14.03
N ASN A 268 11.14 18.54 -14.04
CA ASN A 268 11.12 17.76 -15.27
C ASN A 268 9.67 17.43 -15.63
N MET A 269 9.20 17.89 -16.79
CA MET A 269 7.89 17.50 -17.35
C MET A 269 7.69 15.98 -17.36
N ASN A 270 8.78 15.21 -17.48
CA ASN A 270 8.76 13.75 -17.39
C ASN A 270 8.10 13.22 -16.11
N THR A 271 8.21 13.93 -14.98
CA THR A 271 7.60 13.52 -13.71
C THR A 271 6.10 13.77 -13.70
N VAL A 272 5.64 14.88 -14.29
CA VAL A 272 4.21 15.14 -14.51
C VAL A 272 3.62 14.08 -15.42
N ASP A 273 4.31 13.77 -16.51
CA ASP A 273 3.89 12.75 -17.47
C ASP A 273 3.82 11.37 -16.84
N ALA A 274 4.77 11.03 -15.95
CA ALA A 274 4.74 9.78 -15.20
C ALA A 274 3.53 9.71 -14.25
N VAL A 275 3.26 10.75 -13.45
CA VAL A 275 2.13 10.75 -12.49
C VAL A 275 0.78 10.82 -13.22
N ASN A 276 0.71 11.56 -14.31
CA ASN A 276 -0.43 11.55 -15.23
C ASN A 276 -0.65 10.14 -15.82
N GLY A 277 0.44 9.48 -16.25
CA GLY A 277 0.45 8.10 -16.71
C GLY A 277 -0.04 7.13 -15.65
N LEU A 278 0.33 7.31 -14.38
CA LEU A 278 -0.17 6.52 -13.25
C LEU A 278 -1.69 6.68 -13.10
N ALA A 279 -2.20 7.91 -13.02
CA ALA A 279 -3.63 8.16 -12.89
C ALA A 279 -4.44 7.58 -14.08
N ALA A 280 -3.96 7.79 -15.31
CA ALA A 280 -4.57 7.23 -16.51
C ALA A 280 -4.55 5.70 -16.53
N THR A 281 -3.45 5.08 -16.08
CA THR A 281 -3.31 3.62 -16.01
C THR A 281 -4.21 3.03 -14.94
N THR A 282 -4.32 3.65 -13.77
CA THR A 282 -5.27 3.28 -12.71
C THR A 282 -6.70 3.28 -13.26
N VAL A 283 -7.11 4.32 -13.98
CA VAL A 283 -8.45 4.37 -14.60
C VAL A 283 -8.63 3.28 -15.65
N LYS A 284 -7.64 3.01 -16.50
CA LYS A 284 -7.70 1.91 -17.48
C LYS A 284 -7.90 0.56 -16.79
N LYS A 285 -7.15 0.30 -15.72
CA LYS A 285 -7.25 -0.93 -14.91
C LYS A 285 -8.62 -1.06 -14.23
N ILE A 286 -9.12 0.01 -13.62
CA ILE A 286 -10.48 0.04 -13.03
C ILE A 286 -11.51 -0.30 -14.10
N LYS A 287 -11.45 0.36 -15.26
CA LYS A 287 -12.37 0.07 -16.37
C LYS A 287 -12.27 -1.38 -16.85
N ALA A 288 -11.07 -1.97 -16.88
CA ALA A 288 -10.87 -3.36 -17.25
C ALA A 288 -11.44 -4.33 -16.21
N ALA A 289 -11.25 -4.07 -14.91
CA ALA A 289 -11.79 -4.88 -13.84
C ALA A 289 -13.33 -4.96 -13.88
N PHE A 290 -13.99 -3.86 -14.23
CA PHE A 290 -15.45 -3.83 -14.41
C PHE A 290 -15.92 -4.26 -15.81
N LYS A 291 -15.02 -4.38 -16.79
CA LYS A 291 -15.30 -4.83 -18.15
C LYS A 291 -14.57 -6.14 -18.43
N TYR A 292 -15.03 -7.23 -17.82
CA TYR A 292 -15.19 -8.58 -18.42
C TYR A 292 -15.69 -9.61 -17.38
N THR A 293 -16.73 -9.29 -16.62
CA THR A 293 -17.68 -10.31 -16.14
C THR A 293 -18.89 -10.24 -17.07
N LYS A 294 -18.79 -10.87 -18.24
CA LYS A 294 -19.96 -11.22 -19.04
C LYS A 294 -20.73 -12.29 -18.26
N LEU A 295 -21.93 -11.95 -17.81
CA LEU A 295 -23.05 -12.88 -17.75
C LEU A 295 -24.10 -12.35 -18.73
#